data_AF-A0A4U6M8J0-F1
#
_entry.id   AF-A0A4U6M8J0-F1
#
_cell.length_a   1.000
_cell.length_b   1.000
_cell.length_c   1.000
_cell.angle_alpha   90.00
_cell.angle_beta   90.00
_cell.angle_gamma   90.00
#
_symmetry.space_group_name_H-M   'P 1'
#
loop_
_entity.id
_entity.type
_entity.pdbx_description
1 polymer ?
#
loop_
_entity_poly.entity_id
_entity_poly.type
_entity_poly.pdbx_seq_one_letter_code
_entity_poly.pdbx_strand_id
1 'polypeptide(L)' 'GDIAYTRDGNMQVNADGVLTNSEGLPLQPEIDVPAGATNVAFGEDGTVTAILPGDSDPTEL' A
#
# COMPACT_ATOMS: atom_id res chain seq x y z
N GLY A 1 4.54 -17.77 6.96
CA GLY A 1 5.45 -16.68 7.35
C GLY A 1 5.17 -16.35 8.79
N ASP A 2 6.15 -15.82 9.50
CA ASP A 2 5.98 -15.25 10.84
C ASP A 2 5.82 -13.73 10.72
N ILE A 3 5.10 -13.11 11.67
CA ILE A 3 4.98 -11.65 11.73
C ILE A 3 6.31 -11.06 12.23
N ALA A 4 6.82 -10.08 11.50
CA ALA A 4 7.96 -9.26 11.90
C ALA A 4 7.54 -7.81 12.10
N TYR A 5 8.36 -7.04 12.82
CA TYR A 5 8.10 -5.64 13.13
C TYR A 5 9.28 -4.77 12.70
N THR A 6 9.00 -3.64 12.09
CA THR A 6 10.00 -2.65 11.67
C THR A 6 9.48 -1.23 11.91
N ARG A 7 10.41 -0.26 11.94
CA ARG A 7 10.11 1.18 11.89
C ARG A 7 10.55 1.82 10.57
N ASP A 8 10.93 0.99 9.59
CA ASP A 8 11.24 1.47 8.25
C ASP A 8 9.97 2.00 7.57
N GLY A 9 10.03 3.24 7.08
CA GLY A 9 8.94 3.88 6.34
C GLY A 9 9.07 3.75 4.82
N ASN A 10 10.09 3.05 4.33
CA ASN A 10 10.27 2.81 2.91
C ASN A 10 9.37 1.66 2.45
N MET A 11 8.41 2.01 1.58
CA MET A 11 7.40 1.10 1.05
C MET A 11 7.42 1.13 -0.48
N GLN A 12 7.05 0.02 -1.10
CA GLN A 12 6.94 -0.11 -2.56
C GLN A 12 5.82 -1.08 -2.93
N VAL A 13 5.24 -0.89 -4.11
CA VAL A 13 4.28 -1.85 -4.68
C VAL A 13 5.07 -2.88 -5.47
N ASN A 14 4.87 -4.17 -5.17
CA ASN A 14 5.54 -5.26 -5.87
C ASN A 14 4.85 -5.60 -7.21
N ALA A 15 5.36 -6.58 -7.94
CA ALA A 15 4.83 -6.98 -9.24
C ALA A 15 3.40 -7.56 -9.20
N ASP A 16 2.97 -8.06 -8.04
CA ASP A 16 1.63 -8.61 -7.83
C ASP A 16 0.62 -7.52 -7.44
N GLY A 17 1.05 -6.27 -7.30
CA GLY A 17 0.21 -5.15 -6.88
C GLY A 17 0.09 -5.01 -5.36
N VAL A 18 0.90 -5.72 -4.58
CA VAL A 18 0.84 -5.69 -3.11
C VAL A 18 1.80 -4.64 -2.55
N LEU A 19 1.36 -3.90 -1.54
CA LEU A 19 2.22 -2.98 -0.80
C LEU A 19 3.18 -3.76 0.11
N THR A 20 4.48 -3.54 -0.10
CA THR A 20 5.57 -4.24 0.58
C THR A 20 6.60 -3.28 1.16
N ASN A 21 7.34 -3.73 2.16
CA ASN A 21 8.49 -2.99 2.66
C ASN A 21 9.66 -2.99 1.65
N SER A 22 10.78 -2.35 2.02
CA SER A 22 12.00 -2.29 1.22
C SER A 22 12.62 -3.66 0.88
N GLU A 23 12.29 -4.71 1.64
CA GLU A 23 12.73 -6.10 1.43
C GLU A 23 11.75 -6.92 0.56
N GLY A 24 10.63 -6.32 0.15
CA GLY A 24 9.59 -6.99 -0.64
C GLY A 24 8.63 -7.86 0.21
N LEU A 25 8.64 -7.70 1.53
CA LEU A 25 7.72 -8.39 2.43
C LEU A 25 6.39 -7.62 2.54
N PRO A 26 5.23 -8.29 2.45
CA PRO A 26 3.93 -7.63 2.55
C PRO A 26 3.66 -7.09 3.96
N LEU A 27 2.83 -6.05 4.03
CA LEU A 27 2.29 -5.55 5.29
C LEU A 27 1.27 -6.51 5.90
N GLN A 28 0.97 -6.32 7.19
CA GLN A 28 -0.10 -7.00 7.89
C GLN A 28 -1.08 -5.97 8.49
N PRO A 29 -2.37 -5.94 8.08
CA PRO A 29 -2.94 -6.73 6.98
C PRO A 29 -2.30 -6.40 5.63
N GLU A 30 -2.45 -7.33 4.67
CA GLU A 30 -2.03 -7.10 3.30
C GLU A 30 -2.84 -5.96 2.69
N ILE A 31 -2.19 -5.14 1.86
CA ILE A 31 -2.82 -4.01 1.18
C ILE A 31 -2.59 -4.18 -0.32
N ASP A 32 -3.68 -4.45 -1.03
CA ASP A 32 -3.70 -4.55 -2.49
C ASP A 32 -3.84 -3.17 -3.12
N VAL A 33 -2.96 -2.85 -4.06
CA VAL A 33 -3.00 -1.61 -4.84
C VAL A 33 -3.49 -1.92 -6.25
N PRO A 34 -4.70 -1.48 -6.62
CA PRO A 34 -5.26 -1.76 -7.94
C PRO A 34 -4.39 -1.23 -9.08
N ALA A 35 -4.33 -2.00 -10.17
CA ALA A 35 -3.56 -1.62 -11.35
C ALA A 35 -4.03 -0.26 -11.90
N GLY A 36 -3.07 0.61 -12.19
CA GLY A 36 -3.32 1.96 -12.72
C GLY A 36 -3.71 3.00 -11.66
N ALA A 37 -3.70 2.64 -10.37
CA ALA A 37 -3.76 3.65 -9.31
C ALA A 37 -2.65 4.68 -9.51
N THR A 38 -3.02 5.96 -9.49
CA THR A 38 -2.09 7.05 -9.84
C THR A 38 -1.45 7.70 -8.62
N ASN A 39 -2.04 7.50 -7.45
CA ASN A 39 -1.56 8.02 -6.18
C ASN A 39 -1.96 7.06 -5.06
N VAL A 40 -1.06 6.83 -4.11
CA VAL A 40 -1.32 6.11 -2.86
C VAL A 40 -0.94 7.03 -1.72
N ALA A 41 -1.84 7.24 -0.76
CA ALA A 41 -1.65 8.12 0.38
C ALA A 41 -1.92 7.38 1.69
N PHE A 42 -1.17 7.77 2.72
CA PHE A 42 -1.23 7.20 4.05
C PHE A 42 -1.72 8.28 5.03
N GLY A 43 -2.85 8.02 5.69
CA GLY A 43 -3.37 8.83 6.76
C GLY A 43 -2.55 8.68 8.04
N GLU A 44 -2.56 9.72 8.89
CA GLU A 44 -1.88 9.68 10.19
C GLU A 44 -2.49 8.64 11.16
N ASP A 45 -3.72 8.20 10.87
CA ASP A 45 -4.45 7.15 11.56
C ASP A 45 -4.17 5.73 11.01
N GLY A 46 -3.36 5.61 9.96
CA GLY A 46 -3.04 4.35 9.29
C GLY A 46 -3.95 3.99 8.12
N THR A 47 -4.95 4.82 7.80
CA THR A 47 -5.82 4.62 6.63
C THR A 47 -5.01 4.72 5.34
N VAL A 48 -5.13 3.74 4.44
CA VAL A 48 -4.49 3.79 3.13
C VAL A 48 -5.54 4.10 2.08
N THR A 49 -5.26 5.07 1.23
CA THR A 49 -6.15 5.47 0.14
C THR A 49 -5.42 5.47 -1.19
N ALA A 50 -6.15 5.27 -2.28
CA ALA A 50 -5.65 5.39 -3.63
C ALA A 50 -6.59 6.18 -4.55
N ILE A 51 -6.03 6.84 -5.56
CA ILE A 51 -6.80 7.40 -6.67
C ILE A 51 -6.85 6.36 -7.79
N LEU A 52 -8.03 5.78 -8.00
CA LEU A 52 -8.26 4.73 -9.00
C LEU A 52 -8.28 5.29 -10.43
N PRO A 53 -8.04 4.44 -11.45
CA PRO A 53 -8.10 4.88 -12.84
C PRO A 53 -9.46 5.48 -13.19
N GLY A 54 -9.46 6.73 -13.65
CA GLY A 54 -10.67 7.44 -14.07
C GLY A 54 -11.49 8.06 -12.95
N ASP A 55 -11.04 7.94 -11.70
CA ASP A 55 -11.61 8.64 -10.55
C ASP A 55 -10.80 9.93 -10.25
N SER A 56 -11.46 10.90 -9.63
CA SER A 56 -10.82 12.10 -9.06
C SER A 56 -10.77 12.07 -7.54
N ASP A 57 -11.61 11.25 -6.89
CA ASP A 57 -11.69 11.19 -5.44
C ASP A 57 -10.90 9.98 -4.88
N PRO A 58 -10.27 10.10 -3.70
CA PRO A 58 -9.58 8.98 -3.07
C PRO A 58 -10.55 7.88 -2.63
N THR A 59 -10.17 6.62 -2.82
CA THR A 59 -10.85 5.43 -2.30
C THR A 59 -9.97 4.73 -1.28
N GLU A 60 -10.53 4.29 -0.16
CA GLU A 60 -9.84 3.48 0.86
C GLU A 60 -9.51 2.08 0.32
N LEU A 61 -8.29 1.61 0.58
CA LEU A 61 -7.82 0.27 0.20
C LEU A 61 -8.07 -0.76 1.30
#